data_AF-A0A2V7SY88-F1
#
_entry.id   AF-A0A2V7SY88-F1
#
_cell.length_a   1.000
_cell.length_b   1.000
_cell.length_c   1.000
_cell.angle_alpha   90.00
_cell.angle_beta   90.00
_cell.angle_gamma   90.00
#
_symmetry.space_group_name_H-M   'P 1'
#
loop_
_entity.id
_entity.type
_entity.pdbx_description
1 polymer ?
#
loop_
_entity_poly.entity_id
_entity_poly.type
_entity_poly.pdbx_seq_one_letter_code
_entity_poly.pdbx_strand_id
1 'polypeptide(L)'
;MDRIPLAVVLLVAACTSGESASTRTGSSERAAARAVASDSGTHGESAAGRSASGEVAASSGSAGGALPPNPQGRIPVLEYHVIGGDKNTLYTRTAASYKADLEETYKLGYRPITITQMLNKDWRDVPEGTAPVVFVFDDASDSQFRYLDQNGKLVIDPTSAVGIWLDFAKTHPGWKNRAVFCMLNGGAAGHNFFGDNPKWGGQKKEWRLQKVKWLADEGFELCDHTLWHAKLSQYPDAVVQEQIARNAMGIDSAVPGYKIRTMALPYGLWPKNRSLAWQGSWTDPKTKQTHSYKFDAVLEVAGGPARSPYDPQFNPKSINRIEAIGSDISRQLNKLAKDGTRFVPPAR
;
A
#
# COMPACT_ATOMS: atom_id res chain seq x y z
N MET A 1 -11.61 -48.22 -52.85
CA MET A 1 -10.26 -48.83 -52.79
C MET A 1 -9.59 -48.42 -54.09
N ASP A 2 -8.67 -47.46 -54.18
CA ASP A 2 -7.79 -46.80 -53.23
C ASP A 2 -7.51 -45.37 -53.73
N ARG A 3 -7.34 -44.42 -52.81
CA ARG A 3 -6.90 -43.06 -53.15
C ARG A 3 -5.51 -42.82 -52.58
N ILE A 4 -4.60 -42.52 -53.51
CA ILE A 4 -3.17 -42.19 -53.37
C ILE A 4 -3.00 -40.83 -52.66
N PRO A 5 -1.98 -40.65 -51.81
CA PRO A 5 -1.79 -39.41 -51.05
C PRO A 5 -1.06 -38.33 -51.86
N LEU A 6 -1.48 -37.08 -51.67
CA LEU A 6 -0.87 -35.88 -52.23
C LEU A 6 -0.06 -35.17 -51.14
N ALA A 7 1.25 -35.06 -51.35
CA ALA A 7 2.16 -34.28 -50.52
C ALA A 7 2.01 -32.78 -50.83
N VAL A 8 1.94 -31.95 -49.80
CA VAL A 8 1.99 -30.48 -49.91
C VAL A 8 3.24 -29.98 -49.21
N VAL A 9 4.13 -29.41 -50.02
CA VAL A 9 5.29 -28.59 -49.63
C VAL A 9 4.78 -27.16 -49.46
N LEU A 10 5.10 -26.49 -48.35
CA LEU A 10 4.94 -25.04 -48.25
C LEU A 10 6.27 -24.36 -47.89
N LEU A 11 6.63 -23.44 -48.77
CA LEU A 11 7.83 -22.61 -48.79
C LEU A 11 7.85 -21.58 -47.65
N VAL A 12 9.05 -21.35 -47.13
CA VAL A 12 9.45 -20.17 -46.35
C VAL A 12 9.83 -19.06 -47.33
N ALA A 13 9.26 -17.86 -47.15
CA ALA A 13 9.68 -16.67 -47.88
C ALA A 13 10.05 -15.56 -46.89
N ALA A 14 11.33 -15.21 -46.89
CA ALA A 14 11.88 -14.00 -46.31
C ALA A 14 11.99 -12.94 -47.42
N CYS A 15 11.64 -11.69 -47.12
CA CYS A 15 11.99 -10.54 -47.96
C CYS A 15 12.42 -9.37 -47.08
N THR A 16 13.57 -8.82 -47.47
CA THR A 16 14.32 -7.72 -46.86
C THR A 16 14.00 -6.37 -47.53
N SER A 17 13.93 -5.32 -46.70
CA SER A 17 14.33 -3.91 -46.90
C SER A 17 14.20 -3.21 -48.27
N GLY A 18 13.50 -2.05 -48.26
CA GLY A 18 13.62 -0.97 -49.25
C GLY A 18 13.09 0.35 -48.67
N GLU A 19 13.99 1.29 -48.42
CA GLU A 19 13.80 2.60 -47.78
C GLU A 19 13.46 3.68 -48.82
N SER A 20 12.55 4.63 -48.50
CA SER A 20 12.63 6.03 -48.96
C SER A 20 11.64 6.92 -48.20
N ALA A 21 12.15 8.09 -47.82
CA ALA A 21 11.66 9.04 -46.84
C ALA A 21 10.52 9.96 -47.31
N SER A 22 9.70 10.43 -46.36
CA SER A 22 9.33 11.85 -46.27
C SER A 22 8.83 12.24 -44.86
N THR A 23 9.71 12.95 -44.15
CA THR A 23 9.47 14.16 -43.33
C THR A 23 8.06 14.48 -42.80
N ARG A 24 7.87 14.48 -41.46
CA ARG A 24 7.91 15.67 -40.56
C ARG A 24 7.29 15.38 -39.18
N THR A 25 7.96 15.92 -38.16
CA THR A 25 7.46 16.37 -36.83
C THR A 25 6.79 15.31 -35.93
N GLY A 26 7.29 14.92 -34.76
CA GLY A 26 8.06 15.64 -33.76
C GLY A 26 7.17 15.95 -32.54
N SER A 27 7.17 15.08 -31.53
CA SER A 27 7.03 15.45 -30.10
C SER A 27 7.06 14.20 -29.21
N SER A 28 8.19 14.04 -28.53
CA SER A 28 8.35 13.21 -27.34
C SER A 28 8.13 14.10 -26.11
N GLU A 29 7.20 13.75 -25.24
CA GLU A 29 7.06 14.35 -23.91
C GLU A 29 7.02 13.18 -22.90
N ARG A 30 8.16 12.76 -22.33
CA ARG A 30 8.87 13.31 -21.16
C ARG A 30 7.99 13.56 -19.94
N ALA A 31 8.20 12.66 -18.98
CA ALA A 31 7.85 12.71 -17.57
C ALA A 31 8.05 14.11 -16.96
N ALA A 32 7.01 14.58 -16.27
CA ALA A 32 7.07 15.80 -15.47
C ALA A 32 7.87 15.54 -14.18
N ALA A 33 9.13 15.99 -14.18
CA ALA A 33 9.89 16.25 -12.97
C ALA A 33 9.61 17.69 -12.52
N ARG A 34 9.16 17.87 -11.28
CA ARG A 34 9.04 19.19 -10.65
C ARG A 34 10.42 19.62 -10.12
N ALA A 35 10.93 20.73 -10.65
CA ALA A 35 12.10 21.43 -10.13
C ALA A 35 11.70 22.41 -9.03
N VAL A 36 12.51 22.44 -7.98
CA VAL A 36 12.50 23.43 -6.89
C VAL A 36 13.23 24.68 -7.39
N ALA A 37 12.58 25.83 -7.35
CA ALA A 37 13.20 27.11 -7.68
C ALA A 37 14.06 27.58 -6.49
N SER A 38 15.36 27.72 -6.73
CA SER A 38 16.27 28.56 -5.96
C SER A 38 16.19 29.98 -6.50
N ASP A 39 15.87 30.94 -5.64
CA ASP A 39 16.05 32.36 -5.97
C ASP A 39 17.21 32.92 -5.15
N SER A 40 18.07 33.65 -5.84
CA SER A 40 19.30 34.26 -5.35
C SER A 40 19.19 35.76 -5.55
N GLY A 41 19.16 36.51 -4.45
CA GLY A 41 19.21 37.98 -4.47
C GLY A 41 19.96 38.49 -3.24
N THR A 42 21.14 39.05 -3.46
CA THR A 42 22.04 39.68 -2.49
C THR A 42 21.75 41.17 -2.32
N HIS A 43 21.82 41.66 -1.07
CA HIS A 43 22.36 42.95 -0.54
C HIS A 43 21.86 43.00 0.92
N GLY A 44 22.62 43.18 2.00
CA GLY A 44 23.84 43.93 2.25
C GLY A 44 23.52 44.97 3.33
N GLU A 45 23.83 44.70 4.61
CA GLU A 45 24.42 45.64 5.60
C GLU A 45 24.29 45.16 7.06
N SER A 46 25.27 45.63 7.85
CA SER A 46 25.66 45.21 9.20
C SER A 46 24.88 45.94 10.30
N ALA A 47 24.61 45.26 11.41
CA ALA A 47 24.67 45.87 12.75
C ALA A 47 24.80 44.81 13.86
N ALA A 48 25.76 45.06 14.76
CA ALA A 48 26.06 44.28 15.95
C ALA A 48 24.96 44.37 17.02
N GLY A 49 24.79 43.32 17.84
CA GLY A 49 23.95 43.42 19.03
C GLY A 49 23.67 42.13 19.81
N ARG A 50 24.57 41.83 20.75
CA ARG A 50 24.32 41.24 22.09
C ARG A 50 23.79 39.80 22.21
N SER A 51 24.69 38.99 22.75
CA SER A 51 24.47 37.79 23.55
C SER A 51 23.33 37.94 24.57
N ALA A 52 22.37 37.02 24.53
CA ALA A 52 21.50 36.69 25.64
C ALA A 52 21.35 35.16 25.68
N SER A 53 22.10 34.58 26.61
CA SER A 53 21.90 33.24 27.15
C SER A 53 20.48 33.09 27.69
N GLY A 54 19.68 32.25 27.03
CA GLY A 54 18.40 31.77 27.53
C GLY A 54 18.36 30.26 27.40
N GLU A 55 18.35 29.58 28.55
CA GLU A 55 18.24 28.13 28.70
C GLU A 55 17.17 27.55 27.78
N VAL A 56 17.63 26.83 26.75
CA VAL A 56 16.76 25.90 26.03
C VAL A 56 16.68 24.67 26.93
N ALA A 57 15.58 24.56 27.67
CA ALA A 57 15.24 23.34 28.39
C ALA A 57 15.18 22.20 27.38
N ALA A 58 16.27 21.44 27.30
CA ALA A 58 16.33 20.19 26.59
C ALA A 58 15.35 19.23 27.29
N SER A 59 14.16 19.06 26.73
CA SER A 59 13.30 17.94 27.09
C SER A 59 14.00 16.68 26.59
N SER A 60 14.82 16.09 27.47
CA SER A 60 15.33 14.75 27.33
C SER A 60 14.14 13.80 27.13
N GLY A 61 13.99 13.32 25.90
CA GLY A 61 13.01 12.30 25.57
C GLY A 61 13.31 11.04 26.34
N SER A 62 12.61 10.81 27.45
CA SER A 62 12.60 9.51 28.10
C SER A 62 11.81 8.57 27.22
N ALA A 63 12.49 7.56 26.66
CA ALA A 63 11.84 6.29 26.39
C ALA A 63 11.23 5.79 27.71
N GLY A 64 9.90 5.66 27.77
CA GLY A 64 9.20 5.05 28.90
C GLY A 64 8.01 5.81 29.50
N GLY A 65 7.73 7.04 29.07
CA GLY A 65 6.54 7.79 29.54
C GLY A 65 5.28 7.51 28.71
N ALA A 66 4.13 7.37 29.37
CA ALA A 66 2.83 7.34 28.70
C ALA A 66 2.61 8.65 27.93
N LEU A 67 2.25 8.57 26.64
CA LEU A 67 1.93 9.74 25.83
C LEU A 67 0.62 10.39 26.33
N PRO A 68 0.56 11.73 26.46
CA PRO A 68 -0.68 12.40 26.82
C PRO A 68 -1.72 12.24 25.69
N PRO A 69 -3.02 12.13 26.01
CA PRO A 69 -4.08 12.10 25.01
C PRO A 69 -4.01 13.30 24.05
N ASN A 70 -4.19 13.03 22.76
CA ASN A 70 -4.22 14.02 21.70
C ASN A 70 -5.18 13.55 20.60
N PRO A 71 -6.50 13.64 20.82
CA PRO A 71 -7.49 13.15 19.87
C PRO A 71 -7.54 13.96 18.57
N GLN A 72 -6.84 15.09 18.47
CA GLN A 72 -6.74 15.93 17.27
C GLN A 72 -5.41 15.77 16.53
N GLY A 73 -4.53 14.90 17.02
CA GLY A 73 -3.25 14.61 16.40
C GLY A 73 -3.37 13.91 15.04
N ARG A 74 -2.24 13.48 14.50
CA ARG A 74 -2.15 12.78 13.21
C ARG A 74 -1.85 11.30 13.40
N ILE A 75 -2.43 10.48 12.53
CA ILE A 75 -2.24 9.03 12.50
C ILE A 75 -1.37 8.70 11.28
N PRO A 76 -0.17 8.12 11.45
CA PRO A 76 0.61 7.64 10.32
C PRO A 76 -0.10 6.47 9.64
N VAL A 77 -0.21 6.54 8.31
CA VAL A 77 -0.65 5.43 7.44
C VAL A 77 0.52 5.12 6.53
N LEU A 78 1.21 4.01 6.77
CA LEU A 78 2.47 3.64 6.15
C LEU A 78 2.21 2.69 4.97
N GLU A 79 2.64 3.08 3.77
CA GLU A 79 2.40 2.33 2.53
C GLU A 79 3.66 1.59 2.08
N TYR A 80 3.53 0.26 1.97
CA TYR A 80 4.57 -0.66 1.51
C TYR A 80 4.13 -1.39 0.24
N HIS A 81 5.10 -1.74 -0.62
CA HIS A 81 4.84 -2.50 -1.85
C HIS A 81 5.62 -3.82 -1.86
N VAL A 82 6.94 -3.80 -2.05
CA VAL A 82 7.77 -5.02 -2.05
C VAL A 82 8.63 -5.08 -0.79
N ILE A 83 8.61 -6.22 -0.09
CA ILE A 83 9.51 -6.51 1.04
C ILE A 83 10.51 -7.58 0.61
N GLY A 84 11.68 -7.16 0.15
CA GLY A 84 12.69 -8.07 -0.39
C GLY A 84 13.85 -7.34 -1.06
N GLY A 85 14.60 -8.09 -1.86
CA GLY A 85 15.82 -7.60 -2.51
C GLY A 85 16.95 -7.27 -1.54
N ASP A 86 18.11 -6.96 -2.11
CA ASP A 86 19.35 -6.71 -1.34
C ASP A 86 19.56 -5.22 -1.01
N LYS A 87 18.78 -4.34 -1.64
CA LYS A 87 18.85 -2.89 -1.42
C LYS A 87 17.47 -2.25 -1.50
N ASN A 88 17.29 -1.16 -0.76
CA ASN A 88 16.09 -0.35 -0.88
C ASN A 88 16.04 0.32 -2.26
N THR A 89 14.87 0.34 -2.86
CA THR A 89 14.58 1.10 -4.08
C THR A 89 13.28 1.87 -3.90
N LEU A 90 12.80 2.55 -4.95
CA LEU A 90 11.62 3.41 -4.85
C LEU A 90 10.39 2.70 -4.24
N TYR A 91 10.13 1.43 -4.57
CA TYR A 91 8.98 0.67 -4.05
C TYR A 91 9.40 -0.66 -3.42
N THR A 92 10.66 -0.77 -3.01
CA THR A 92 11.19 -1.97 -2.37
C THR A 92 11.87 -1.60 -1.07
N ARG A 93 11.39 -2.18 0.03
CA ARG A 93 12.12 -2.22 1.29
C ARG A 93 12.76 -3.58 1.48
N THR A 94 14.05 -3.60 1.84
CA THR A 94 14.70 -4.86 2.23
C THR A 94 14.06 -5.41 3.50
N ALA A 95 14.18 -6.71 3.74
CA ALA A 95 13.75 -7.32 4.99
C ALA A 95 14.39 -6.66 6.22
N ALA A 96 15.67 -6.26 6.13
CA ALA A 96 16.37 -5.57 7.21
C ALA A 96 15.80 -4.16 7.47
N SER A 97 15.54 -3.39 6.41
CA SER A 97 14.92 -2.06 6.55
C SER A 97 13.49 -2.14 7.06
N TYR A 98 12.72 -3.12 6.61
CA TYR A 98 11.36 -3.32 7.11
C TYR A 98 11.35 -3.66 8.61
N LYS A 99 12.24 -4.55 9.07
CA LYS A 99 12.43 -4.82 10.51
C LYS A 99 12.80 -3.55 11.29
N ALA A 100 13.71 -2.73 10.75
CA ALA A 100 14.09 -1.46 11.37
C ALA A 100 12.91 -0.47 11.45
N ASP A 101 12.07 -0.40 10.41
CA ASP A 101 10.85 0.42 10.41
C ASP A 101 9.86 -0.03 11.51
N LEU A 102 9.67 -1.35 11.70
CA LEU A 102 8.84 -1.90 12.77
C LEU A 102 9.40 -1.56 14.16
N GLU A 103 10.70 -1.74 14.36
CA GLU A 103 11.42 -1.41 15.60
C GLU A 103 11.30 0.07 15.96
N GLU A 104 11.54 0.96 15.00
CA GLU A 104 11.42 2.41 15.21
C GLU A 104 9.97 2.80 15.56
N THR A 105 9.00 2.24 14.83
CA THR A 105 7.57 2.45 15.09
C THR A 105 7.19 2.03 16.51
N TYR A 106 7.63 0.84 16.95
CA TYR A 106 7.36 0.34 18.29
C TYR A 106 8.03 1.20 19.38
N LYS A 107 9.30 1.57 19.20
CA LYS A 107 10.08 2.41 20.13
C LYS A 107 9.48 3.80 20.30
N LEU A 108 8.90 4.35 19.24
CA LEU A 108 8.17 5.62 19.29
C LEU A 108 6.78 5.51 19.93
N GLY A 109 6.42 4.34 20.44
CA GLY A 109 5.19 4.11 21.20
C GLY A 109 3.97 3.90 20.32
N TYR A 110 4.14 3.48 19.06
CA TYR A 110 3.00 3.16 18.19
C TYR A 110 2.54 1.71 18.33
N ARG A 111 1.25 1.46 18.12
CA ARG A 111 0.64 0.13 18.00
C ARG A 111 -0.22 0.02 16.74
N PRO A 112 -0.16 -1.12 16.05
CA PRO A 112 -0.79 -1.27 14.76
C PRO A 112 -2.32 -1.38 14.92
N ILE A 113 -3.04 -0.69 14.05
CA ILE A 113 -4.50 -0.80 13.87
C ILE A 113 -4.84 -0.91 12.38
N THR A 114 -6.07 -1.27 12.05
CA THR A 114 -6.56 -1.24 10.68
C THR A 114 -7.27 0.07 10.32
N ILE A 115 -7.53 0.31 9.04
CA ILE A 115 -8.34 1.46 8.60
C ILE A 115 -9.77 1.34 9.15
N THR A 116 -10.35 0.14 9.17
CA THR A 116 -11.65 -0.12 9.78
C THR A 116 -11.70 0.29 11.25
N GLN A 117 -10.65 -0.02 12.03
CA GLN A 117 -10.56 0.42 13.43
C GLN A 117 -10.46 1.95 13.54
N MET A 118 -9.61 2.57 12.72
CA MET A 118 -9.47 4.03 12.66
C MET A 118 -10.81 4.72 12.36
N LEU A 119 -11.55 4.26 11.33
CA LEU A 119 -12.85 4.82 10.94
C LEU A 119 -13.89 4.66 12.05
N ASN A 120 -13.90 3.51 12.72
CA ASN A 120 -14.85 3.21 13.79
C ASN A 120 -14.47 3.83 15.13
N LYS A 121 -13.30 4.49 15.21
CA LYS A 121 -12.72 4.98 16.46
C LYS A 121 -12.57 3.86 17.49
N ASP A 122 -12.26 2.66 17.02
CA ASP A 122 -11.99 1.48 17.84
C ASP A 122 -10.51 1.48 18.23
N TRP A 123 -10.23 1.86 19.47
CA TRP A 123 -8.87 1.95 19.98
C TRP A 123 -8.47 0.75 20.84
N ARG A 124 -9.30 -0.29 21.00
CA ARG A 124 -9.07 -1.36 22.01
C ARG A 124 -7.68 -2.01 21.96
N ASP A 125 -7.09 -2.10 20.77
CA ASP A 125 -5.76 -2.68 20.54
C ASP A 125 -4.59 -1.69 20.75
N VAL A 126 -4.88 -0.42 21.06
CA VAL A 126 -3.93 0.66 21.37
C VAL A 126 -3.93 0.86 22.89
N PRO A 127 -2.91 0.40 23.64
CA PRO A 127 -2.80 0.64 25.07
C PRO A 127 -2.79 2.13 25.42
N GLU A 128 -3.22 2.45 26.63
CA GLU A 128 -3.13 3.82 27.15
C GLU A 128 -1.68 4.31 27.11
N GLY A 129 -1.50 5.59 26.79
CA GLY A 129 -0.18 6.18 26.63
C GLY A 129 0.56 5.78 25.35
N THR A 130 -0.09 5.10 24.41
CA THR A 130 0.46 4.76 23.08
C THR A 130 -0.35 5.38 21.95
N ALA A 131 0.22 5.41 20.74
CA ALA A 131 -0.40 5.98 19.55
C ALA A 131 -0.75 4.88 18.52
N PRO A 132 -1.80 5.01 17.70
CA PRO A 132 -2.05 4.11 16.59
C PRO A 132 -1.15 4.41 15.39
N VAL A 133 -0.86 3.38 14.61
CA VAL A 133 -0.28 3.43 13.27
C VAL A 133 -1.01 2.45 12.38
N VAL A 134 -1.22 2.79 11.11
CA VAL A 134 -1.76 1.86 10.12
C VAL A 134 -0.64 1.43 9.18
N PHE A 135 -0.49 0.13 8.98
CA PHE A 135 0.38 -0.43 7.94
C PHE A 135 -0.50 -0.87 6.77
N VAL A 136 -0.14 -0.46 5.56
CA VAL A 136 -0.85 -0.79 4.31
C VAL A 136 0.15 -1.42 3.34
N PHE A 137 -0.20 -2.57 2.82
CA PHE A 137 0.56 -3.32 1.83
C PHE A 137 -0.21 -3.32 0.51
N ASP A 138 0.30 -2.59 -0.48
CA ASP A 138 -0.32 -2.48 -1.80
C ASP A 138 0.20 -3.60 -2.73
N ASP A 139 -0.57 -3.90 -3.77
CA ASP A 139 -0.30 -4.85 -4.85
C ASP A 139 -0.37 -6.35 -4.56
N ALA A 140 -0.29 -6.81 -3.32
CA ALA A 140 -0.18 -8.25 -3.00
C ALA A 140 0.98 -8.96 -3.74
N SER A 141 2.20 -8.39 -3.68
CA SER A 141 3.40 -9.05 -4.23
C SER A 141 3.70 -10.38 -3.51
N ASP A 142 4.33 -11.34 -4.18
CA ASP A 142 4.70 -12.63 -3.57
C ASP A 142 5.59 -12.48 -2.32
N SER A 143 6.37 -11.40 -2.28
CA SER A 143 7.24 -11.05 -1.15
C SER A 143 6.49 -10.64 0.13
N GLN A 144 5.24 -10.20 0.03
CA GLN A 144 4.44 -9.81 1.20
C GLN A 144 3.95 -11.03 1.97
N PHE A 145 3.43 -12.04 1.26
CA PHE A 145 3.01 -13.30 1.85
C PHE A 145 3.48 -14.48 0.98
N ARG A 146 4.54 -15.14 1.43
CA ARG A 146 5.14 -16.29 0.76
C ARG A 146 5.00 -17.56 1.59
N TYR A 147 4.60 -18.66 0.97
CA TYR A 147 4.74 -20.00 1.56
C TYR A 147 6.04 -20.66 1.11
N LEU A 148 6.66 -21.41 2.00
CA LEU A 148 7.68 -22.40 1.69
C LEU A 148 7.05 -23.79 1.80
N ASP A 149 7.30 -24.65 0.82
CA ASP A 149 6.88 -26.04 0.83
C ASP A 149 7.97 -26.88 1.49
N GLN A 150 7.74 -27.30 2.73
CA GLN A 150 8.63 -28.17 3.48
C GLN A 150 8.05 -29.58 3.49
N ASN A 151 8.30 -30.32 2.42
CA ASN A 151 7.85 -31.71 2.23
C ASN A 151 6.32 -31.87 2.36
N GLY A 152 5.56 -31.02 1.67
CA GLY A 152 4.09 -31.04 1.68
C GLY A 152 3.47 -30.24 2.82
N LYS A 153 4.27 -29.70 3.75
CA LYS A 153 3.82 -28.76 4.77
C LYS A 153 4.12 -27.32 4.32
N LEU A 154 3.07 -26.51 4.17
CA LEU A 154 3.22 -25.08 3.91
C LEU A 154 3.58 -24.35 5.21
N VAL A 155 4.68 -23.60 5.18
CA VAL A 155 5.08 -22.70 6.25
C VAL A 155 5.22 -21.29 5.71
N ILE A 156 4.88 -20.28 6.51
CA ILE A 156 5.07 -18.89 6.11
C ILE A 156 6.57 -18.59 6.08
N ASP A 157 7.05 -18.02 4.98
CA ASP A 157 8.45 -17.64 4.84
C ASP A 157 8.78 -16.53 5.87
N PRO A 158 9.74 -16.75 6.79
CA PRO A 158 10.11 -15.77 7.82
C PRO A 158 10.76 -14.49 7.24
N THR A 159 11.11 -14.48 5.95
CA THR A 159 11.64 -13.31 5.25
C THR A 159 10.57 -12.52 4.47
N SER A 160 9.34 -13.04 4.36
CA SER A 160 8.20 -12.30 3.80
C SER A 160 7.69 -11.24 4.77
N ALA A 161 6.93 -10.25 4.29
CA ALA A 161 6.36 -9.21 5.15
C ALA A 161 5.55 -9.80 6.31
N VAL A 162 4.65 -10.75 6.02
CA VAL A 162 3.85 -11.46 7.02
C VAL A 162 4.74 -12.27 7.97
N GLY A 163 5.74 -12.99 7.46
CA GLY A 163 6.66 -13.76 8.31
C GLY A 163 7.42 -12.89 9.29
N ILE A 164 7.94 -11.76 8.82
CA ILE A 164 8.62 -10.76 9.65
C ILE A 164 7.66 -10.16 10.67
N TRP A 165 6.42 -9.81 10.28
CA TRP A 165 5.40 -9.29 11.17
C TRP A 165 5.09 -10.24 12.32
N LEU A 166 4.86 -11.52 12.00
CA LEU A 166 4.56 -12.55 12.99
C LEU A 166 5.72 -12.79 13.94
N ASP A 167 6.96 -12.78 13.43
CA ASP A 167 8.14 -12.94 14.28
C ASP A 167 8.32 -11.75 15.23
N PHE A 168 8.14 -10.53 14.71
CA PHE A 168 8.18 -9.31 15.51
C PHE A 168 7.15 -9.33 16.64
N ALA A 169 5.92 -9.78 16.37
CA ALA A 169 4.85 -9.84 17.35
C ALA A 169 5.16 -10.74 18.57
N LYS A 170 6.00 -11.78 18.42
CA LYS A 170 6.35 -12.70 19.51
C LYS A 170 7.10 -12.02 20.65
N THR A 171 7.89 -11.00 20.34
CA THR A 171 8.78 -10.32 21.30
C THR A 171 8.34 -8.89 21.61
N HIS A 172 7.26 -8.40 21.00
CA HIS A 172 6.76 -7.03 21.11
C HIS A 172 5.34 -6.98 21.67
N PRO A 173 5.16 -6.94 23.00
CA PRO A 173 3.84 -6.88 23.62
C PRO A 173 2.97 -5.74 23.07
N GLY A 174 1.71 -6.08 22.77
CA GLY A 174 0.75 -5.18 22.16
C GLY A 174 0.82 -5.10 20.63
N TRP A 175 1.82 -5.72 19.98
CA TRP A 175 1.86 -5.79 18.52
C TRP A 175 0.89 -6.86 18.01
N LYS A 176 -0.31 -6.42 17.62
CA LYS A 176 -1.37 -7.30 17.10
C LYS A 176 -1.25 -7.45 15.57
N ASN A 177 -1.82 -8.51 15.02
CA ASN A 177 -1.97 -8.70 13.56
C ASN A 177 -2.98 -7.69 13.02
N ARG A 178 -2.51 -6.46 12.77
CA ARG A 178 -3.30 -5.33 12.29
C ARG A 178 -2.51 -4.63 11.20
N ALA A 179 -2.80 -4.99 9.97
CA ALA A 179 -2.33 -4.31 8.78
C ALA A 179 -3.40 -4.46 7.70
N VAL A 180 -3.35 -3.63 6.68
CA VAL A 180 -4.28 -3.64 5.56
C VAL A 180 -3.54 -4.17 4.35
N PHE A 181 -4.07 -5.19 3.69
CA PHE A 181 -3.56 -5.69 2.41
C PHE A 181 -4.50 -5.25 1.30
N CYS A 182 -4.07 -4.28 0.51
CA CYS A 182 -4.78 -3.80 -0.67
C CYS A 182 -4.36 -4.64 -1.87
N MET A 183 -5.17 -5.63 -2.20
CA MET A 183 -4.73 -6.77 -3.00
C MET A 183 -5.16 -6.67 -4.45
N LEU A 184 -4.30 -7.17 -5.33
CA LEU A 184 -4.61 -7.45 -6.72
C LEU A 184 -4.91 -8.94 -6.90
N ASN A 185 -5.93 -9.29 -7.68
CA ASN A 185 -6.34 -10.68 -7.96
C ASN A 185 -6.27 -11.04 -9.46
N GLY A 186 -5.61 -10.18 -10.24
CA GLY A 186 -5.29 -10.33 -11.64
C GLY A 186 -4.05 -9.52 -12.04
N GLY A 187 -3.25 -9.07 -11.06
CA GLY A 187 -2.01 -8.33 -11.31
C GLY A 187 -0.93 -9.20 -11.95
N ALA A 188 -0.07 -8.56 -12.75
CA ALA A 188 1.06 -9.23 -13.39
C ALA A 188 2.23 -9.43 -12.42
N ALA A 189 3.34 -10.01 -12.89
CA ALA A 189 4.63 -9.99 -12.19
C ALA A 189 4.63 -10.50 -10.72
N GLY A 190 3.79 -11.47 -10.38
CA GLY A 190 3.70 -12.01 -9.02
C GLY A 190 2.68 -11.31 -8.11
N HIS A 191 1.94 -10.33 -8.65
CA HIS A 191 0.95 -9.53 -7.95
C HIS A 191 -0.49 -10.06 -8.14
N ASN A 192 -0.67 -11.38 -8.21
CA ASN A 192 -1.99 -12.01 -8.26
C ASN A 192 -2.18 -12.79 -6.97
N PHE A 193 -2.73 -12.14 -5.94
CA PHE A 193 -2.86 -12.67 -4.57
C PHE A 193 -1.58 -13.36 -4.09
N PHE A 194 -0.48 -12.60 -4.06
CA PHE A 194 0.82 -13.04 -3.57
C PHE A 194 1.46 -14.17 -4.40
N GLY A 195 1.26 -14.12 -5.72
CA GLY A 195 1.89 -15.01 -6.70
C GLY A 195 1.05 -16.23 -7.08
N ASP A 196 1.02 -16.52 -8.39
CA ASP A 196 0.24 -17.60 -9.01
C ASP A 196 1.09 -18.60 -9.82
N ASN A 197 2.42 -18.49 -9.77
CA ASN A 197 3.35 -19.29 -10.56
C ASN A 197 4.67 -19.53 -9.81
N PRO A 198 5.25 -20.75 -9.85
CA PRO A 198 6.47 -21.08 -9.11
C PRO A 198 7.68 -20.17 -9.36
N LYS A 199 7.72 -19.47 -10.51
CA LYS A 199 8.79 -18.50 -10.78
C LYS A 199 8.78 -17.30 -9.83
N TRP A 200 7.65 -17.01 -9.19
CA TRP A 200 7.50 -15.98 -8.17
C TRP A 200 7.71 -16.60 -6.80
N GLY A 201 8.97 -16.74 -6.37
CA GLY A 201 9.30 -17.22 -5.03
C GLY A 201 8.73 -18.61 -4.68
N GLY A 202 8.57 -19.51 -5.67
CA GLY A 202 8.04 -20.85 -5.46
C GLY A 202 6.52 -20.92 -5.22
N GLN A 203 5.78 -19.82 -5.44
CA GLN A 203 4.35 -19.76 -5.14
C GLN A 203 3.49 -20.52 -6.15
N LYS A 204 2.39 -21.12 -5.70
CA LYS A 204 1.49 -21.90 -6.57
C LYS A 204 0.10 -21.27 -6.62
N LYS A 205 -0.57 -21.41 -7.78
CA LYS A 205 -1.88 -20.79 -8.07
C LYS A 205 -2.96 -21.16 -7.05
N GLU A 206 -2.92 -22.40 -6.58
CA GLU A 206 -3.84 -22.99 -5.60
C GLU A 206 -3.69 -22.41 -4.19
N TRP A 207 -2.55 -21.82 -3.85
CA TRP A 207 -2.31 -21.25 -2.51
C TRP A 207 -2.92 -19.86 -2.32
N ARG A 208 -3.26 -19.16 -3.40
CA ARG A 208 -3.68 -17.76 -3.38
C ARG A 208 -4.87 -17.49 -2.47
N LEU A 209 -5.98 -18.20 -2.67
CA LEU A 209 -7.19 -17.98 -1.87
C LEU A 209 -6.96 -18.36 -0.41
N GLN A 210 -6.16 -19.40 -0.14
CA GLN A 210 -5.77 -19.79 1.21
C GLN A 210 -5.01 -18.66 1.93
N LYS A 211 -4.09 -17.96 1.24
CA LYS A 211 -3.38 -16.81 1.83
C LYS A 211 -4.33 -15.67 2.18
N VAL A 212 -5.23 -15.30 1.26
CA VAL A 212 -6.21 -14.24 1.48
C VAL A 212 -7.12 -14.57 2.67
N LYS A 213 -7.59 -15.82 2.74
CA LYS A 213 -8.39 -16.30 3.88
C LYS A 213 -7.59 -16.26 5.19
N TRP A 214 -6.35 -16.74 5.17
CA TRP A 214 -5.49 -16.73 6.36
C TRP A 214 -5.27 -15.31 6.89
N LEU A 215 -5.05 -14.31 6.02
CA LEU A 215 -4.93 -12.91 6.45
C LEU A 215 -6.18 -12.44 7.21
N ALA A 216 -7.37 -12.71 6.66
CA ALA A 216 -8.63 -12.34 7.32
C ALA A 216 -8.83 -13.07 8.65
N ASP A 217 -8.59 -14.38 8.68
CA ASP A 217 -8.74 -15.22 9.88
C ASP A 217 -7.81 -14.75 11.02
N GLU A 218 -6.59 -14.29 10.68
CA GLU A 218 -5.58 -13.84 11.63
C GLU A 218 -5.74 -12.37 12.08
N GLY A 219 -6.77 -11.68 11.56
CA GLY A 219 -7.14 -10.34 11.99
C GLY A 219 -6.55 -9.19 11.18
N PHE A 220 -5.91 -9.47 10.03
CA PHE A 220 -5.55 -8.46 9.06
C PHE A 220 -6.78 -7.98 8.27
N GLU A 221 -6.75 -6.74 7.78
CA GLU A 221 -7.81 -6.17 6.94
C GLU A 221 -7.53 -6.42 5.46
N LEU A 222 -8.55 -6.81 4.71
CA LEU A 222 -8.51 -6.95 3.25
C LEU A 222 -9.08 -5.69 2.59
N CYS A 223 -8.36 -5.18 1.61
CA CYS A 223 -8.64 -3.95 0.89
C CYS A 223 -8.65 -4.20 -0.62
N ASP A 224 -9.48 -3.45 -1.34
CA ASP A 224 -9.55 -3.48 -2.80
C ASP A 224 -8.41 -2.65 -3.40
N HIS A 225 -7.79 -3.16 -4.46
CA HIS A 225 -6.79 -2.40 -5.22
C HIS A 225 -6.96 -2.53 -6.73
N THR A 226 -8.20 -2.78 -7.18
CA THR A 226 -8.58 -3.15 -8.55
C THR A 226 -8.07 -4.54 -8.98
N LEU A 227 -8.56 -5.02 -10.12
CA LEU A 227 -8.22 -6.35 -10.61
C LEU A 227 -6.74 -6.49 -10.96
N TRP A 228 -6.19 -5.59 -11.79
CA TRP A 228 -4.83 -5.73 -12.33
C TRP A 228 -3.95 -4.49 -12.15
N HIS A 229 -4.32 -3.58 -11.25
CA HIS A 229 -3.66 -2.29 -11.01
C HIS A 229 -3.96 -1.27 -12.12
N ALA A 230 -5.24 -1.07 -12.40
CA ALA A 230 -5.68 -0.22 -13.50
C ALA A 230 -5.44 1.27 -13.23
N LYS A 231 -4.87 1.99 -14.21
CA LYS A 231 -4.79 3.46 -14.20
C LYS A 231 -6.18 4.06 -14.38
N LEU A 232 -6.96 4.13 -13.31
CA LEU A 232 -8.39 4.46 -13.34
C LEU A 232 -8.71 5.76 -14.11
N SER A 233 -7.82 6.75 -14.09
CA SER A 233 -7.96 8.01 -14.83
C SER A 233 -8.01 7.86 -16.36
N GLN A 234 -7.53 6.73 -16.89
CA GLN A 234 -7.43 6.44 -18.32
C GLN A 234 -8.60 5.63 -18.87
N TYR A 235 -9.50 5.16 -18.00
CA TYR A 235 -10.59 4.26 -18.38
C TYR A 235 -11.97 4.92 -18.25
N PRO A 236 -12.95 4.49 -19.07
CA PRO A 236 -14.34 4.90 -18.89
C PRO A 236 -14.94 4.26 -17.64
N ASP A 237 -16.01 4.88 -17.12
CA ASP A 237 -16.73 4.47 -15.91
C ASP A 237 -17.12 2.98 -15.87
N ALA A 238 -17.48 2.39 -17.01
CA ALA A 238 -17.81 0.97 -17.11
C ALA A 238 -16.60 0.07 -16.77
N VAL A 239 -15.41 0.43 -17.26
CA VAL A 239 -14.19 -0.33 -16.99
C VAL A 239 -13.71 -0.10 -15.56
N VAL A 240 -13.84 1.13 -15.04
CA VAL A 240 -13.54 1.42 -13.62
C VAL A 240 -14.37 0.54 -12.69
N GLN A 241 -15.69 0.46 -12.92
CA GLN A 241 -16.57 -0.38 -12.12
C GLN A 241 -16.26 -1.86 -12.26
N GLU A 242 -15.96 -2.33 -13.47
CA GLU A 242 -15.51 -3.71 -13.70
C GLU A 242 -14.25 -4.03 -12.89
N GLN A 243 -13.24 -3.17 -12.96
CA GLN A 243 -11.96 -3.38 -12.31
C GLN A 243 -12.08 -3.53 -10.80
N ILE A 244 -12.91 -2.70 -10.18
CA ILE A 244 -13.13 -2.72 -8.73
C ILE A 244 -14.04 -3.90 -8.36
N ALA A 245 -15.18 -4.06 -9.01
CA ALA A 245 -16.12 -5.14 -8.69
C ALA A 245 -15.48 -6.52 -8.82
N ARG A 246 -14.66 -6.76 -9.85
CA ARG A 246 -13.99 -8.06 -10.04
C ARG A 246 -12.88 -8.33 -9.03
N ASN A 247 -12.28 -7.30 -8.43
CA ASN A 247 -11.36 -7.49 -7.31
C ASN A 247 -12.12 -7.88 -6.05
N ALA A 248 -13.17 -7.13 -5.71
CA ALA A 248 -14.07 -7.45 -4.62
C ALA A 248 -14.64 -8.89 -4.71
N MET A 249 -15.04 -9.34 -5.90
CA MET A 249 -15.46 -10.73 -6.15
C MET A 249 -14.36 -11.76 -5.88
N GLY A 250 -13.10 -11.45 -6.20
CA GLY A 250 -11.98 -12.35 -5.94
C GLY A 250 -11.68 -12.49 -4.46
N ILE A 251 -11.80 -11.40 -3.70
CA ILE A 251 -11.68 -11.40 -2.25
C ILE A 251 -12.84 -12.20 -1.63
N ASP A 252 -14.08 -11.95 -2.07
CA ASP A 252 -15.26 -12.71 -1.65
C ASP A 252 -15.14 -14.22 -1.94
N SER A 253 -14.52 -14.58 -3.08
CA SER A 253 -14.25 -15.99 -3.40
C SER A 253 -13.28 -16.66 -2.42
N ALA A 254 -12.37 -15.91 -1.79
CA ALA A 254 -11.48 -16.43 -0.76
C ALA A 254 -12.14 -16.41 0.64
N VAL A 255 -12.95 -15.38 0.90
CA VAL A 255 -13.59 -15.12 2.19
C VAL A 255 -15.04 -14.72 1.96
N PRO A 256 -15.96 -15.69 1.77
CA PRO A 256 -17.35 -15.39 1.43
C PRO A 256 -18.02 -14.47 2.46
N GLY A 257 -18.63 -13.40 1.98
CA GLY A 257 -19.32 -12.40 2.81
C GLY A 257 -18.38 -11.39 3.48
N TYR A 258 -17.09 -11.38 3.16
CA TYR A 258 -16.17 -10.37 3.70
C TYR A 258 -16.56 -8.97 3.24
N LYS A 259 -16.82 -8.08 4.19
CA LYS A 259 -17.14 -6.68 3.90
C LYS A 259 -15.87 -5.86 3.73
N ILE A 260 -15.44 -5.69 2.49
CA ILE A 260 -14.34 -4.77 2.16
C ILE A 260 -14.79 -3.33 2.46
N ARG A 261 -14.01 -2.61 3.27
CA ARG A 261 -14.31 -1.22 3.65
C ARG A 261 -13.38 -0.19 3.05
N THR A 262 -12.29 -0.62 2.43
CA THR A 262 -11.19 0.25 2.03
C THR A 262 -10.76 -0.08 0.61
N MET A 263 -10.49 0.94 -0.19
CA MET A 263 -9.86 0.83 -1.49
C MET A 263 -8.64 1.75 -1.56
N ALA A 264 -7.51 1.24 -2.06
CA ALA A 264 -6.36 2.07 -2.38
C ALA A 264 -6.36 2.40 -3.88
N LEU A 265 -6.06 3.65 -4.24
CA LEU A 265 -6.01 4.08 -5.63
C LEU A 265 -4.72 3.58 -6.30
N PRO A 266 -4.79 2.77 -7.37
CA PRO A 266 -3.60 2.44 -8.15
C PRO A 266 -2.92 3.71 -8.65
N TYR A 267 -1.61 3.81 -8.41
CA TYR A 267 -0.79 4.99 -8.74
C TYR A 267 -1.23 6.31 -8.08
N GLY A 268 -2.14 6.30 -7.09
CA GLY A 268 -2.78 7.51 -6.56
C GLY A 268 -3.67 8.24 -7.58
N LEU A 269 -4.08 7.57 -8.66
CA LEU A 269 -4.82 8.20 -9.75
C LEU A 269 -6.32 7.98 -9.61
N TRP A 270 -7.05 9.09 -9.52
CA TRP A 270 -8.50 9.11 -9.45
C TRP A 270 -9.16 8.76 -10.80
N PRO A 271 -10.27 7.98 -10.81
CA PRO A 271 -11.13 7.91 -11.98
C PRO A 271 -11.71 9.29 -12.30
N LYS A 272 -12.06 9.52 -13.57
CA LYS A 272 -12.71 10.77 -14.01
C LYS A 272 -13.98 11.04 -13.20
N ASN A 273 -14.83 10.02 -13.03
CA ASN A 273 -15.90 10.02 -12.07
C ASN A 273 -15.38 9.52 -10.71
N ARG A 274 -14.98 10.45 -9.84
CA ARG A 274 -14.37 10.15 -8.54
C ARG A 274 -15.22 9.23 -7.65
N SER A 275 -16.55 9.33 -7.75
CA SER A 275 -17.46 8.52 -6.91
C SER A 275 -17.30 7.01 -7.09
N LEU A 276 -16.86 6.60 -8.28
CA LEU A 276 -16.61 5.20 -8.61
C LEU A 276 -15.45 4.60 -7.82
N ALA A 277 -14.58 5.42 -7.22
CA ALA A 277 -13.52 4.91 -6.35
C ALA A 277 -14.07 4.31 -5.04
N TRP A 278 -15.28 4.67 -4.61
CA TRP A 278 -15.85 4.15 -3.36
C TRP A 278 -17.24 3.57 -3.49
N GLN A 279 -17.94 3.74 -4.60
CA GLN A 279 -19.23 3.09 -4.83
C GLN A 279 -19.52 2.91 -6.31
N GLY A 280 -20.10 1.77 -6.67
CA GLY A 280 -20.48 1.47 -8.03
C GLY A 280 -21.04 0.06 -8.15
N SER A 281 -21.36 -0.32 -9.38
CA SER A 281 -21.82 -1.67 -9.68
C SER A 281 -21.42 -2.09 -11.08
N TRP A 282 -21.07 -3.35 -11.24
CA TRP A 282 -20.77 -3.94 -12.54
C TRP A 282 -21.66 -5.14 -12.78
N THR A 283 -22.31 -5.20 -13.94
CA THR A 283 -23.06 -6.37 -14.39
C THR A 283 -22.17 -7.21 -15.29
N ASP A 284 -21.90 -8.44 -14.87
CA ASP A 284 -21.12 -9.37 -15.68
C ASP A 284 -21.89 -9.65 -16.99
N PRO A 285 -21.31 -9.33 -18.15
CA PRO A 285 -22.01 -9.49 -19.42
C PRO A 285 -22.32 -10.96 -19.75
N LYS A 286 -21.61 -11.92 -19.15
CA LYS A 286 -21.80 -13.36 -19.35
C LYS A 286 -22.87 -13.92 -18.42
N THR A 287 -22.77 -13.66 -17.12
CA THR A 287 -23.69 -14.24 -16.12
C THR A 287 -24.94 -13.39 -15.89
N LYS A 288 -24.93 -12.13 -16.32
CA LYS A 288 -25.95 -11.10 -16.05
C LYS A 288 -26.11 -10.77 -14.56
N GLN A 289 -25.22 -11.24 -13.71
CA GLN A 289 -25.20 -10.91 -12.29
C GLN A 289 -24.61 -9.52 -12.08
N THR A 290 -25.25 -8.72 -11.24
CA THR A 290 -24.74 -7.41 -10.81
C THR A 290 -23.98 -7.54 -9.50
N HIS A 291 -22.74 -7.03 -9.50
CA HIS A 291 -21.87 -6.97 -8.35
C HIS A 291 -21.68 -5.51 -7.96
N SER A 292 -22.27 -5.13 -6.83
CA SER A 292 -22.14 -3.79 -6.27
C SER A 292 -21.03 -3.75 -5.24
N TYR A 293 -20.30 -2.64 -5.19
CA TYR A 293 -19.30 -2.38 -4.16
C TYR A 293 -19.57 -1.03 -3.50
N LYS A 294 -19.23 -0.96 -2.21
CA LYS A 294 -19.27 0.28 -1.45
C LYS A 294 -18.20 0.22 -0.37
N PHE A 295 -17.24 1.13 -0.46
CA PHE A 295 -16.16 1.29 0.50
C PHE A 295 -16.42 2.50 1.38
N ASP A 296 -15.99 2.42 2.62
CA ASP A 296 -16.07 3.49 3.59
C ASP A 296 -14.85 4.42 3.50
N ALA A 297 -13.69 3.91 3.09
CA ALA A 297 -12.48 4.69 2.87
C ALA A 297 -11.84 4.53 1.48
N VAL A 298 -11.14 5.58 1.05
CA VAL A 298 -10.24 5.58 -0.11
C VAL A 298 -8.86 6.09 0.33
N LEU A 299 -7.82 5.36 -0.02
CA LEU A 299 -6.43 5.69 0.32
C LEU A 299 -5.73 6.38 -0.86
N GLU A 300 -5.09 7.52 -0.57
CA GLU A 300 -4.24 8.27 -1.49
C GLU A 300 -2.80 7.73 -1.44
N VAL A 301 -2.01 7.89 -2.49
CA VAL A 301 -0.60 7.43 -2.51
C VAL A 301 0.31 8.19 -1.54
N ALA A 302 0.03 9.47 -1.28
CA ALA A 302 0.92 10.32 -0.48
C ALA A 302 0.11 11.42 0.22
N GLY A 303 0.82 12.32 0.90
CA GLY A 303 0.23 13.49 1.58
C GLY A 303 0.53 13.56 3.08
N GLY A 304 1.31 12.62 3.60
CA GLY A 304 1.80 12.62 4.97
C GLY A 304 0.81 11.98 5.96
N PRO A 305 1.05 12.15 7.27
CA PRO A 305 0.19 11.61 8.32
C PRO A 305 -1.27 12.02 8.17
N ALA A 306 -2.19 11.05 8.28
CA ALA A 306 -3.63 11.28 8.14
C ALA A 306 -4.18 12.12 9.31
N ARG A 307 -5.25 12.88 9.02
CA ARG A 307 -6.02 13.56 10.06
C ARG A 307 -6.71 12.56 10.98
N SER A 308 -6.89 12.96 12.23
CA SER A 308 -7.67 12.19 13.21
C SER A 308 -9.10 11.96 12.72
N PRO A 309 -9.72 10.78 12.97
CA PRO A 309 -11.13 10.56 12.71
C PRO A 309 -12.07 11.42 13.59
N TYR A 310 -11.54 12.19 14.54
CA TYR A 310 -12.26 13.20 15.32
C TYR A 310 -12.10 14.63 14.79
N ASP A 311 -11.24 14.85 13.81
CA ASP A 311 -11.08 16.14 13.13
C ASP A 311 -12.26 16.34 12.16
N PRO A 312 -13.03 17.44 12.24
CA PRO A 312 -14.13 17.72 11.30
C PRO A 312 -13.70 17.79 9.82
N GLN A 313 -12.40 18.02 9.56
CA GLN A 313 -11.83 18.04 8.21
C GLN A 313 -11.32 16.67 7.76
N PHE A 314 -11.45 15.62 8.58
CA PHE A 314 -11.12 14.26 8.16
C PHE A 314 -12.06 13.81 7.05
N ASN A 315 -11.48 13.47 5.90
CA ASN A 315 -12.19 12.92 4.77
C ASN A 315 -11.84 11.43 4.62
N PRO A 316 -12.74 10.50 4.97
CA PRO A 316 -12.45 9.08 4.81
C PRO A 316 -12.30 8.68 3.34
N LYS A 317 -12.81 9.46 2.39
CA LYS A 317 -12.66 9.23 0.94
C LYS A 317 -11.36 9.81 0.37
N SER A 318 -10.41 10.23 1.20
CA SER A 318 -9.11 10.76 0.78
C SER A 318 -8.15 10.72 1.97
N ILE A 319 -7.76 9.51 2.37
CA ILE A 319 -6.84 9.29 3.49
C ILE A 319 -5.41 9.34 2.96
N ASN A 320 -4.65 10.37 3.38
CA ASN A 320 -3.24 10.50 3.04
C ASN A 320 -2.40 9.36 3.63
N ARG A 321 -1.33 9.02 2.91
CA ARG A 321 -0.34 8.01 3.31
C ARG A 321 1.09 8.56 3.32
N ILE A 322 1.98 7.76 3.89
CA ILE A 322 3.42 7.95 3.91
C ILE A 322 4.02 6.74 3.21
N GLU A 323 4.62 6.95 2.04
CA GLU A 323 5.25 5.87 1.29
C GLU A 323 6.54 5.41 2.01
N ALA A 324 6.78 4.10 2.00
CA ALA A 324 7.98 3.48 2.56
C ALA A 324 9.22 3.68 1.66
N ILE A 325 9.56 4.93 1.37
CA ILE A 325 10.61 5.33 0.43
C ILE A 325 11.73 6.01 1.19
N GLY A 326 12.97 5.60 0.95
CA GLY A 326 14.14 6.23 1.56
C GLY A 326 14.04 6.29 3.09
N SER A 327 13.99 7.50 3.65
CA SER A 327 13.86 7.78 5.08
C SER A 327 12.49 8.34 5.48
N ASP A 328 11.48 8.26 4.61
CA ASP A 328 10.21 8.97 4.76
C ASP A 328 9.44 8.56 6.02
N ILE A 329 9.37 7.26 6.31
CA ILE A 329 8.75 6.74 7.54
C ILE A 329 9.44 7.34 8.76
N SER A 330 10.74 7.09 8.92
CA SER A 330 11.53 7.59 10.05
C SER A 330 11.38 9.11 10.21
N ARG A 331 11.53 9.87 9.11
CA ARG A 331 11.43 11.34 9.13
C ARG A 331 10.06 11.82 9.62
N GLN A 332 8.97 11.22 9.13
CA GLN A 332 7.61 11.61 9.53
C GLN A 332 7.29 11.20 10.96
N LEU A 333 7.64 9.97 11.37
CA LEU A 333 7.38 9.49 12.73
C LEU A 333 8.16 10.30 13.77
N ASN A 334 9.45 10.58 13.52
CA ASN A 334 10.26 11.43 14.39
C ASN A 334 9.75 12.87 14.43
N LYS A 335 9.28 13.43 13.31
CA LYS A 335 8.67 14.75 13.28
C LYS A 335 7.42 14.81 14.16
N LEU A 336 6.50 13.84 14.02
CA LEU A 336 5.30 13.77 14.87
C LEU A 336 5.65 13.62 16.35
N ALA A 337 6.69 12.84 16.66
CA ALA A 337 7.16 12.65 18.02
C ALA A 337 7.76 13.93 18.61
N LYS A 338 8.66 14.59 17.88
CA LYS A 338 9.31 15.85 18.26
C LYS A 338 8.30 16.97 18.45
N ASP A 339 7.33 17.08 17.54
CA ASP A 339 6.37 18.18 17.55
C ASP A 339 5.19 17.92 18.52
N GLY A 340 5.09 16.73 19.12
CA GLY A 340 3.98 16.37 20.01
C GLY A 340 2.62 16.24 19.29
N THR A 341 2.63 16.02 17.97
CA THR A 341 1.42 16.06 17.11
C THR A 341 0.85 14.68 16.78
N ARG A 342 1.35 13.62 17.42
CA ARG A 342 0.80 12.25 17.32
C ARG A 342 -0.63 12.22 17.81
N PHE A 343 -1.50 11.53 17.08
CA PHE A 343 -2.78 11.14 17.65
C PHE A 343 -2.53 10.17 18.81
N VAL A 344 -3.16 10.44 19.95
CA VAL A 344 -3.21 9.54 21.09
C VAL A 344 -4.68 9.46 21.50
N PRO A 345 -5.28 8.25 21.59
CA PRO A 345 -6.69 8.10 21.95
C PRO A 345 -7.03 8.84 23.24
N PRO A 346 -8.29 9.31 23.39
CA PRO A 346 -8.78 9.74 24.70
C PRO A 346 -8.69 8.59 25.70
N ALA A 347 -8.54 8.92 26.99
CA ALA A 347 -8.67 7.95 28.07
C ALA A 347 -10.05 7.25 27.98
N ARG A 348 -10.09 5.94 28.28
CA ARG A 348 -11.28 5.11 28.09
C ARG A 348 -12.14 4.98 29.34
#